data_AF-A0A6C0JYT9-F1
#
_entry.id   AF-A0A6C0JYT9-F1
#
_cell.length_a   1.000
_cell.length_b   1.000
_cell.length_c   1.000
_cell.angle_alpha   90.00
_cell.angle_beta   90.00
_cell.angle_gamma   90.00
#
_symmetry.space_group_name_H-M   'P 1'
#
loop_
_entity.id
_entity.type
_entity.pdbx_description
1 polymer ?
#
loop_
_entity_poly.entity_id
_entity_poly.type
_entity_poly.pdbx_seq_one_letter_code
_entity_poly.pdbx_strand_id
1 'polypeptide(L)'
;MDPVLKSILEKNPNRNEKVSPIPIRVCSDTNETEEAPATLCGWVPTPLEPPGPLAAILWKTNPEFRAGSIPIRRTIIRETILKLQVRVENELRGRRWSRSKITEQLTLQQSADISPPQDTKDLNEALAYFYDIQIVFVDEANKKISWVPEDPRTWSANKPVWAMSVGSRAVFHRKGEESVANHLSQWVSDRENEKWRVIWPVADGTLEEIRSKINTLNVSLGSRLQKPLKADYAIALGRAEAIRHLHDTFSGKAHNNEILMG
;
A
#
# COMPACT_ATOMS: atom_id res chain seq x y z
N MET A 1 33.19 -2.28 -17.25
CA MET A 1 33.32 -1.00 -16.53
C MET A 1 34.48 -0.25 -17.16
N ASP A 2 34.24 0.98 -17.63
CA ASP A 2 35.24 1.78 -18.33
C ASP A 2 36.47 2.04 -17.41
N PRO A 3 37.71 1.80 -17.88
CA PRO A 3 38.93 2.04 -17.09
C PRO A 3 39.05 3.48 -16.57
N VAL A 4 38.48 4.45 -17.26
CA VAL A 4 38.46 5.86 -16.83
C VAL A 4 37.58 6.05 -15.59
N LEU A 5 36.40 5.43 -15.59
CA LEU A 5 35.46 5.45 -14.46
C LEU A 5 36.07 4.81 -13.21
N LYS A 6 36.85 3.73 -13.39
CA LYS A 6 37.52 3.04 -12.28
C LYS A 6 38.55 3.94 -11.59
N SER A 7 39.37 4.65 -12.37
CA SER A 7 40.34 5.63 -11.86
C SER A 7 39.67 6.79 -11.11
N ILE A 8 38.52 7.27 -11.59
CA ILE A 8 37.78 8.36 -10.95
C ILE A 8 37.20 7.90 -9.61
N LEU A 9 36.63 6.69 -9.54
CA LEU A 9 36.08 6.13 -8.30
C LEU A 9 37.17 5.83 -7.26
N GLU A 10 38.34 5.36 -7.70
CA GLU A 10 39.50 5.10 -6.81
C GLU A 10 40.05 6.39 -6.19
N LYS A 11 40.01 7.51 -6.92
CA LYS A 11 40.48 8.83 -6.44
C LYS A 11 39.45 9.57 -5.60
N ASN A 12 38.22 9.07 -5.46
CA ASN A 12 37.21 9.72 -4.66
C ASN A 12 37.56 9.61 -3.16
N PRO A 13 37.89 10.71 -2.46
CA PRO A 13 38.24 10.69 -1.04
C PRO A 13 37.09 10.19 -0.16
N ASN A 14 35.85 10.29 -0.65
CA ASN A 14 34.63 9.93 0.07
C ASN A 14 34.08 8.56 -0.38
N ARG A 15 34.87 7.75 -1.11
CA ARG A 15 34.41 6.44 -1.62
C ARG A 15 33.94 5.47 -0.53
N ASN A 16 34.42 5.66 0.69
CA ASN A 16 34.06 4.86 1.86
C ASN A 16 33.11 5.61 2.81
N GLU A 17 32.79 6.88 2.53
CA GLU A 17 31.83 7.64 3.33
C GLU A 17 30.43 7.28 2.87
N LYS A 18 29.67 6.66 3.78
CA LYS A 18 28.23 6.56 3.62
C LYS A 18 27.63 7.83 4.21
N VAL A 19 26.88 8.56 3.39
CA VAL A 19 26.04 9.65 3.89
C VAL A 19 25.05 9.04 4.88
N SER A 20 25.04 9.55 6.11
CA SER A 20 24.06 9.14 7.11
C SER A 20 22.65 9.35 6.55
N PRO A 21 21.73 8.37 6.66
CA PRO A 21 20.35 8.57 6.26
C PRO A 21 19.81 9.84 6.92
N ILE A 22 19.31 10.79 6.14
CA ILE A 22 18.73 12.02 6.69
C ILE A 22 17.43 11.62 7.38
N PRO A 23 17.34 11.73 8.72
CA PRO A 23 16.11 11.39 9.41
C PRO A 23 15.06 12.46 9.06
N ILE A 24 13.93 12.03 8.49
CA ILE A 24 12.80 12.94 8.27
C ILE A 24 12.20 13.24 9.64
N ARG A 25 12.35 14.48 10.08
CA ARG A 25 11.63 15.03 11.22
C ARG A 25 10.21 15.32 10.74
N VAL A 26 9.25 14.47 11.12
CA VAL A 26 7.83 14.80 11.02
C VAL A 26 7.55 15.81 12.13
N CYS A 27 7.95 17.07 11.94
CA CYS A 27 7.52 18.15 12.81
C CYS A 27 6.09 18.49 12.43
N SER A 28 5.16 18.19 13.31
CA SER A 28 3.85 18.81 13.29
C SER A 28 4.04 20.24 13.80
N ASP A 29 3.48 21.23 13.09
CA ASP A 29 3.54 22.65 13.47
C ASP A 29 2.90 22.94 14.84
N THR A 30 2.28 21.93 15.46
CA THR A 30 1.60 21.99 16.76
C THR A 30 2.20 21.07 17.83
N ASN A 31 3.21 20.25 17.52
CA ASN A 31 3.88 19.37 18.49
C ASN A 31 5.37 19.71 18.60
N GLU A 32 5.79 20.16 19.78
CA GLU A 32 7.18 20.52 20.11
C GLU A 32 8.08 19.30 20.38
N THR A 33 7.58 18.06 20.22
CA THR A 33 8.32 16.83 20.50
C THR A 33 8.83 16.15 19.22
N GLU A 34 10.06 15.60 19.27
CA GLU A 34 10.68 14.85 18.16
C GLU A 34 10.01 13.48 17.88
N GLU A 35 8.99 13.11 18.65
CA GLU A 35 8.20 11.91 18.43
C GLU A 35 7.06 12.19 17.44
N ALA A 36 7.16 11.59 16.25
CA ALA A 36 6.06 11.60 15.28
C ALA A 36 4.78 11.09 15.98
N PRO A 37 3.65 11.82 15.87
CA PRO A 37 2.44 11.47 16.60
C PRO A 37 2.00 10.05 16.23
N ALA A 38 1.93 9.17 17.24
CA ALA A 38 1.45 7.82 17.05
C ALA A 38 -0.02 7.88 16.62
N THR A 39 -0.33 7.39 15.42
CA THR A 39 -1.70 7.31 14.95
C THR A 39 -2.43 6.11 15.57
N LEU A 40 -3.75 6.06 15.43
CA LEU A 40 -4.56 4.95 15.94
C LEU A 40 -4.20 3.61 15.27
N CYS A 41 -3.64 3.67 14.07
CA CYS A 41 -3.17 2.52 13.32
C CYS A 41 -1.75 2.07 13.74
N GLY A 42 -1.04 2.84 14.58
CA GLY A 42 0.28 2.49 15.10
C GLY A 42 1.43 2.61 14.07
N TRP A 43 1.16 3.20 12.90
CA TRP A 43 2.18 3.51 11.89
C TRP A 43 2.47 5.02 11.88
N VAL A 44 3.62 5.40 11.33
CA VAL A 44 4.00 6.81 11.20
C VAL A 44 3.30 7.37 9.95
N PRO A 45 2.49 8.43 10.09
CA PRO A 45 1.88 9.11 8.95
C PRO A 45 2.87 10.11 8.36
N THR A 46 3.05 10.08 7.04
CA THR A 46 3.61 11.21 6.29
C THR A 46 2.48 11.85 5.46
N PRO A 47 2.06 13.08 5.79
CA PRO A 47 1.06 13.81 5.00
C PRO A 47 1.52 14.01 3.55
N LEU A 48 0.57 13.94 2.62
CA LEU A 48 0.80 14.20 1.21
C LEU A 48 0.22 15.55 0.81
N GLU A 49 1.05 16.34 0.13
CA GLU A 49 0.66 17.61 -0.45
C GLU A 49 1.21 17.73 -1.88
N PRO A 50 0.35 17.60 -2.92
CA PRO A 50 -1.10 17.41 -2.84
C PRO A 50 -1.52 15.97 -2.46
N PRO A 51 -2.73 15.76 -1.92
CA PRO A 51 -3.24 14.42 -1.63
C PRO A 51 -3.64 13.70 -2.92
N GLY A 52 -3.77 12.38 -2.87
CA GLY A 52 -4.34 11.58 -3.95
C GLY A 52 -3.53 10.34 -4.32
N PRO A 53 -4.18 9.32 -4.92
CA PRO A 53 -3.52 8.07 -5.29
C PRO A 53 -2.23 8.26 -6.07
N LEU A 54 -2.23 9.13 -7.07
CA LEU A 54 -1.04 9.34 -7.90
C LEU A 54 0.09 10.01 -7.11
N ALA A 55 -0.24 11.00 -6.28
CA ALA A 55 0.73 11.67 -5.42
C ALA A 55 1.41 10.68 -4.46
N ALA A 56 0.65 9.75 -3.89
CA ALA A 56 1.20 8.72 -3.00
C ALA A 56 2.21 7.80 -3.69
N ILE A 57 1.92 7.41 -4.94
CA ILE A 57 2.83 6.59 -5.74
C ILE A 57 4.08 7.38 -6.10
N LEU A 58 3.92 8.62 -6.55
CA LEU A 58 5.04 9.50 -6.88
C LEU A 58 5.91 9.79 -5.66
N TRP A 59 5.32 9.91 -4.47
CA TRP A 59 6.08 10.07 -3.23
C TRP A 59 7.01 8.88 -2.96
N LYS A 60 6.58 7.66 -3.29
CA LYS A 60 7.38 6.43 -3.12
C LYS A 60 8.37 6.16 -4.27
N THR A 61 8.09 6.67 -5.47
CA THR A 61 8.83 6.26 -6.70
C THR A 61 9.65 7.38 -7.33
N ASN A 62 9.33 8.64 -7.06
CA ASN A 62 9.98 9.79 -7.68
C ASN A 62 10.64 10.69 -6.59
N PRO A 63 11.98 10.67 -6.50
CA PRO A 63 12.71 11.50 -5.54
C PRO A 63 12.50 13.01 -5.73
N GLU A 64 12.35 13.47 -6.98
CA GLU A 64 12.10 14.89 -7.28
C GLU A 64 10.71 15.32 -6.81
N PHE A 65 9.71 14.45 -6.95
CA PHE A 65 8.38 14.71 -6.40
C PHE A 65 8.45 14.83 -4.88
N ARG A 66 9.18 13.90 -4.24
CA ARG A 66 9.31 13.86 -2.79
C ARG A 66 10.00 15.12 -2.24
N ALA A 67 11.12 15.54 -2.83
CA ALA A 67 11.90 16.71 -2.40
C ALA A 67 11.36 18.05 -2.95
N GLY A 68 10.55 18.01 -4.01
CA GLY A 68 10.10 19.21 -4.72
C GLY A 68 9.10 20.06 -3.95
N SER A 69 9.05 21.34 -4.30
CA SER A 69 8.00 22.27 -3.85
C SER A 69 6.65 21.95 -4.50
N ILE A 70 5.56 22.48 -3.95
CA ILE A 70 4.20 22.24 -4.46
C ILE A 70 4.06 22.52 -5.97
N PRO A 71 4.60 23.63 -6.53
CA PRO A 71 4.55 23.86 -7.98
C PRO A 71 5.24 22.76 -8.81
N ILE A 72 6.41 22.28 -8.35
CA ILE A 72 7.15 21.20 -9.01
C ILE A 72 6.34 19.90 -8.95
N ARG A 73 5.81 19.55 -7.77
CA ARG A 73 4.95 18.38 -7.58
C ARG A 73 3.75 18.39 -8.53
N ARG A 74 3.08 19.54 -8.69
CA ARG A 74 1.97 19.70 -9.63
C ARG A 74 2.38 19.46 -11.08
N THR A 75 3.54 19.97 -11.49
CA THR A 75 4.08 19.72 -12.84
C THR A 75 4.33 18.23 -13.06
N ILE A 76 5.00 17.56 -12.12
CA ILE A 76 5.28 16.12 -12.20
C ILE A 76 3.97 15.31 -12.26
N ILE A 77 2.95 15.66 -11.46
CA ILE A 77 1.63 15.02 -11.52
C ILE A 77 1.02 15.15 -12.91
N ARG A 78 0.98 16.37 -13.47
CA ARG A 78 0.38 16.61 -14.81
C ARG A 78 1.09 15.80 -15.89
N GLU A 79 2.42 15.80 -15.89
CA GLU A 79 3.21 15.01 -16.85
C GLU A 79 2.97 13.50 -16.68
N THR A 80 2.89 13.03 -15.45
CA THR A 80 2.64 11.62 -15.15
C THR A 80 1.23 11.20 -15.55
N ILE A 81 0.23 12.08 -15.40
CA ILE A 81 -1.13 11.84 -15.88
C ILE A 81 -1.15 11.61 -17.39
N LEU A 82 -0.46 12.47 -18.17
CA LEU A 82 -0.39 12.30 -19.63
C LEU A 82 0.23 10.95 -20.02
N LYS A 83 1.30 10.54 -19.33
CA LYS A 83 1.93 9.22 -19.53
C LYS A 83 0.97 8.08 -19.18
N LEU A 84 0.25 8.20 -18.06
CA LEU A 84 -0.69 7.18 -17.60
C LEU A 84 -1.93 7.07 -18.50
N GLN A 85 -2.42 8.16 -19.06
CA GLN A 85 -3.53 8.13 -20.02
C GLN A 85 -3.20 7.27 -21.25
N VAL A 86 -1.96 7.38 -21.76
CA VAL A 86 -1.48 6.52 -22.85
C VAL A 86 -1.43 5.05 -22.40
N ARG A 87 -0.95 4.77 -21.19
CA ARG A 87 -0.92 3.40 -20.63
C ARG A 87 -2.31 2.83 -20.42
N VAL A 88 -3.28 3.63 -19.97
CA VAL A 88 -4.69 3.23 -19.81
C VAL A 88 -5.27 2.72 -21.13
N GLU A 89 -5.01 3.43 -22.22
CA GLU A 89 -5.51 3.02 -23.54
C GLU A 89 -4.83 1.75 -24.06
N ASN A 90 -3.54 1.57 -23.80
CA ASN A 90 -2.75 0.46 -24.34
C ASN A 90 -2.84 -0.82 -23.50
N GLU A 91 -2.71 -0.72 -22.17
CA GLU A 91 -2.53 -1.88 -21.26
C GLU A 91 -3.84 -2.37 -20.64
N LEU A 92 -4.88 -1.51 -20.56
CA LEU A 92 -6.17 -1.89 -19.98
C LEU A 92 -7.21 -2.32 -21.04
N ARG A 93 -6.83 -2.34 -22.32
CA ARG A 93 -7.72 -2.80 -23.39
C ARG A 93 -8.10 -4.27 -23.19
N GLY A 94 -9.41 -4.55 -23.21
CA GLY A 94 -9.94 -5.90 -23.00
C GLY A 94 -9.95 -6.38 -21.55
N ARG A 95 -9.59 -5.51 -20.59
CA ARG A 95 -9.72 -5.80 -19.15
C ARG A 95 -11.08 -5.35 -18.61
N ARG A 96 -11.41 -5.82 -17.40
CA ARG A 96 -12.69 -5.53 -16.71
C ARG A 96 -12.89 -4.06 -16.30
N TRP A 97 -11.83 -3.25 -16.33
CA TRP A 97 -11.86 -1.90 -15.78
C TRP A 97 -12.38 -0.86 -16.79
N SER A 98 -13.14 0.12 -16.29
CA SER A 98 -13.63 1.22 -17.11
C SER A 98 -12.51 2.23 -17.37
N ARG A 99 -11.93 2.19 -18.58
CA ARG A 99 -10.91 3.14 -19.04
C ARG A 99 -11.38 4.59 -18.92
N SER A 100 -12.64 4.87 -19.30
CA SER A 100 -13.22 6.21 -19.19
C SER A 100 -13.23 6.70 -17.74
N LYS A 101 -13.66 5.86 -16.80
CA LYS A 101 -13.70 6.21 -15.38
C LYS A 101 -12.30 6.44 -14.80
N ILE A 102 -11.34 5.59 -15.17
CA ILE A 102 -9.94 5.77 -14.74
C ILE A 102 -9.33 7.06 -15.29
N THR A 103 -9.55 7.37 -16.57
CA THR A 103 -9.06 8.61 -17.20
C THR A 103 -9.68 9.86 -16.57
N GLU A 104 -10.97 9.82 -16.23
CA GLU A 104 -11.63 10.89 -15.47
C GLU A 104 -11.00 11.04 -14.09
N GLN A 105 -10.84 9.95 -13.35
CA GLN A 105 -10.23 9.95 -12.00
C GLN A 105 -8.76 10.40 -12.01
N LEU A 106 -8.00 10.09 -13.05
CA LEU A 106 -6.64 10.60 -13.27
C LEU A 106 -6.65 12.12 -13.43
N THR A 107 -7.58 12.65 -14.22
CA THR A 107 -7.69 14.08 -14.47
C THR A 107 -8.04 14.84 -13.19
N LEU A 108 -8.91 14.28 -12.34
CA LEU A 108 -9.25 14.85 -11.02
C LEU A 108 -8.06 14.97 -10.06
N GLN A 109 -6.97 14.22 -10.28
CA GLN A 109 -5.75 14.37 -9.46
C GLN A 109 -5.08 15.75 -9.64
N GLN A 110 -5.34 16.46 -10.74
CA GLN A 110 -4.74 17.78 -11.00
C GLN A 110 -5.25 18.89 -10.07
N SER A 111 -6.43 18.69 -9.46
CA SER A 111 -7.10 19.65 -8.58
C SER A 111 -7.20 19.16 -7.13
N ALA A 112 -6.42 18.14 -6.77
CA ALA A 112 -6.54 17.44 -5.49
C ALA A 112 -6.22 18.31 -4.26
N ASP A 113 -5.46 19.38 -4.48
CA ASP A 113 -5.05 20.40 -3.52
C ASP A 113 -6.25 21.17 -2.94
N ILE A 114 -7.32 21.32 -3.73
CA ILE A 114 -8.54 22.05 -3.35
C ILE A 114 -9.51 21.09 -2.65
N SER A 115 -9.60 19.86 -3.15
CA SER A 115 -10.43 18.81 -2.57
C SER A 115 -9.82 17.44 -2.88
N PRO A 116 -9.53 16.62 -1.85
CA PRO A 116 -9.01 15.26 -2.06
C PRO A 116 -9.96 14.45 -2.95
N PRO A 117 -9.47 13.78 -4.00
CA PRO A 117 -10.29 13.01 -4.92
C PRO A 117 -11.08 11.91 -4.19
N GLN A 118 -12.39 11.88 -4.43
CA GLN A 118 -13.30 10.88 -3.87
C GLN A 118 -13.50 9.72 -4.86
N ASP A 119 -14.01 8.58 -4.37
CA ASP A 119 -14.29 7.36 -5.16
C ASP A 119 -13.13 6.88 -6.06
N THR A 120 -11.91 6.89 -5.57
CA THR A 120 -10.71 6.55 -6.37
C THR A 120 -10.46 5.05 -6.53
N LYS A 121 -11.44 4.19 -6.28
CA LYS A 121 -11.24 2.73 -6.24
C LYS A 121 -10.67 2.18 -7.56
N ASP A 122 -11.29 2.51 -8.69
CA ASP A 122 -10.86 2.03 -10.01
C ASP A 122 -9.46 2.54 -10.36
N LEU A 123 -9.17 3.80 -10.03
CA LEU A 123 -7.84 4.37 -10.19
C LEU A 123 -6.81 3.66 -9.30
N ASN A 124 -7.12 3.36 -8.03
CA ASN A 124 -6.22 2.64 -7.14
C ASN A 124 -5.89 1.25 -7.68
N GLU A 125 -6.89 0.50 -8.17
CA GLU A 125 -6.67 -0.82 -8.80
C GLU A 125 -5.80 -0.71 -10.05
N ALA A 126 -6.08 0.24 -10.92
CA ALA A 126 -5.32 0.45 -12.15
C ALA A 126 -3.87 0.84 -11.86
N LEU A 127 -3.65 1.74 -10.90
CA LEU A 127 -2.32 2.15 -10.49
C LEU A 127 -1.56 1.01 -9.80
N ALA A 128 -2.22 0.23 -8.94
CA ALA A 128 -1.61 -0.94 -8.33
C ALA A 128 -1.14 -1.95 -9.39
N TYR A 129 -1.93 -2.13 -10.44
CA TYR A 129 -1.56 -2.93 -11.60
C TYR A 129 -0.38 -2.32 -12.39
N PHE A 130 -0.42 -1.02 -12.70
CA PHE A 130 0.61 -0.36 -13.52
C PHE A 130 1.98 -0.28 -12.88
N TYR A 131 2.04 -0.18 -11.55
CA TYR A 131 3.28 -0.06 -10.78
C TYR A 131 3.66 -1.37 -10.08
N ASP A 132 2.89 -2.43 -10.30
CA ASP A 132 3.08 -3.74 -9.69
C ASP A 132 3.19 -3.71 -8.15
N ILE A 133 2.29 -2.96 -7.51
CA ILE A 133 2.28 -2.71 -6.07
C ILE A 133 1.03 -3.27 -5.39
N GLN A 134 1.08 -3.33 -4.07
CA GLN A 134 -0.01 -3.78 -3.20
C GLN A 134 -0.25 -2.70 -2.15
N ILE A 135 -1.51 -2.42 -1.84
CA ILE A 135 -1.90 -1.27 -1.02
C ILE A 135 -2.86 -1.71 0.08
N VAL A 136 -2.54 -1.32 1.30
CA VAL A 136 -3.40 -1.37 2.47
C VAL A 136 -3.98 0.02 2.68
N PHE A 137 -5.30 0.16 2.55
CA PHE A 137 -6.00 1.39 2.88
C PHE A 137 -6.48 1.35 4.32
N VAL A 138 -6.13 2.41 5.06
CA VAL A 138 -6.47 2.57 6.47
C VAL A 138 -7.39 3.78 6.63
N ASP A 139 -8.60 3.53 7.11
CA ASP A 139 -9.58 4.53 7.52
C ASP A 139 -9.60 4.60 9.04
N GLU A 140 -8.80 5.48 9.62
CA GLU A 140 -8.73 5.59 11.08
C GLU A 140 -10.02 6.13 11.69
N ALA A 141 -10.72 7.02 10.98
CA ALA A 141 -11.97 7.63 11.44
C ALA A 141 -13.08 6.60 11.56
N ASN A 142 -13.20 5.69 10.58
CA ASN A 142 -14.19 4.63 10.59
C ASN A 142 -13.64 3.29 11.11
N LYS A 143 -12.40 3.26 11.59
CA LYS A 143 -11.66 2.05 11.97
C LYS A 143 -11.81 0.93 10.93
N LYS A 144 -11.55 1.23 9.66
CA LYS A 144 -11.78 0.31 8.55
C LYS A 144 -10.49 0.05 7.76
N ILE A 145 -10.31 -1.20 7.34
CA ILE A 145 -9.17 -1.65 6.54
C ILE A 145 -9.68 -2.28 5.24
N SER A 146 -9.06 -1.89 4.13
CA SER A 146 -9.35 -2.44 2.81
C SER A 146 -8.08 -2.60 1.98
N TRP A 147 -8.17 -3.38 0.91
CA TRP A 147 -7.01 -3.83 0.15
C TRP A 147 -7.13 -3.46 -1.32
N VAL A 148 -5.99 -3.21 -1.95
CA VAL A 148 -5.86 -3.17 -3.41
C VAL A 148 -4.57 -3.90 -3.80
N PRO A 149 -4.60 -4.97 -4.60
CA PRO A 149 -5.79 -5.68 -5.07
C PRO A 149 -6.70 -6.20 -3.93
N GLU A 150 -8.00 -6.34 -4.20
CA GLU A 150 -9.03 -6.62 -3.18
C GLU A 150 -8.81 -7.92 -2.40
N ASP A 151 -8.19 -8.92 -3.02
CA ASP A 151 -7.93 -10.22 -2.41
C ASP A 151 -6.46 -10.35 -1.97
N PRO A 152 -6.16 -10.17 -0.66
CA PRO A 152 -4.80 -10.32 -0.14
C PRO A 152 -4.23 -11.74 -0.28
N ARG A 153 -5.05 -12.77 -0.59
CA ARG A 153 -4.55 -14.14 -0.86
C ARG A 153 -3.77 -14.22 -2.18
N THR A 154 -3.95 -13.25 -3.06
CA THR A 154 -3.24 -13.16 -4.35
C THR A 154 -1.93 -12.37 -4.25
N TRP A 155 -1.63 -11.84 -3.06
CA TRP A 155 -0.48 -10.98 -2.87
C TRP A 155 0.83 -11.76 -2.93
N SER A 156 1.90 -11.10 -3.36
CA SER A 156 3.23 -11.68 -3.52
C SER A 156 4.26 -10.86 -2.74
N ALA A 157 5.26 -11.55 -2.19
CA ALA A 157 6.42 -10.94 -1.57
C ALA A 157 7.30 -10.14 -2.55
N ASN A 158 7.20 -10.43 -3.86
CA ASN A 158 7.99 -9.75 -4.89
C ASN A 158 7.49 -8.32 -5.19
N LYS A 159 6.29 -7.98 -4.71
CA LYS A 159 5.66 -6.68 -4.93
C LYS A 159 5.67 -5.88 -3.62
N PRO A 160 6.02 -4.59 -3.64
CA PRO A 160 6.03 -3.81 -2.42
C PRO A 160 4.60 -3.64 -1.88
N VAL A 161 4.47 -3.69 -0.55
CA VAL A 161 3.22 -3.36 0.14
C VAL A 161 3.34 -1.96 0.72
N TRP A 162 2.43 -1.08 0.33
CA TRP A 162 2.31 0.28 0.83
C TRP A 162 1.05 0.42 1.67
N ALA A 163 1.07 1.32 2.65
CA ALA A 163 -0.11 1.67 3.41
C ALA A 163 -0.45 3.14 3.21
N MET A 164 -1.73 3.42 3.05
CA MET A 164 -2.22 4.75 2.69
C MET A 164 -3.51 5.06 3.45
N SER A 165 -3.71 6.33 3.79
CA SER A 165 -5.00 6.76 4.36
C SER A 165 -6.08 6.81 3.29
N VAL A 166 -7.35 6.78 3.70
CA VAL A 166 -8.48 6.99 2.77
C VAL A 166 -8.34 8.34 2.05
N GLY A 167 -8.57 8.33 0.74
CA GLY A 167 -8.35 9.50 -0.11
C GLY A 167 -6.87 9.81 -0.36
N SER A 168 -5.95 8.95 0.10
CA SER A 168 -4.51 9.09 -0.07
C SER A 168 -3.98 10.43 0.45
N ARG A 169 -4.42 10.82 1.66
CA ARG A 169 -3.99 12.06 2.31
C ARG A 169 -2.64 11.91 3.02
N ALA A 170 -2.26 10.68 3.32
CA ALA A 170 -1.00 10.34 3.95
C ALA A 170 -0.55 8.96 3.47
N VAL A 171 0.77 8.77 3.43
CA VAL A 171 1.40 7.45 3.32
C VAL A 171 1.81 7.02 4.72
N PHE A 172 1.53 5.77 5.06
CA PHE A 172 1.95 5.17 6.30
C PHE A 172 3.21 4.33 6.10
N HIS A 173 4.08 4.36 7.10
CA HIS A 173 5.27 3.53 7.15
C HIS A 173 5.61 3.17 8.59
N ARG A 174 6.47 2.18 8.77
CA ARG A 174 7.06 1.88 10.08
C ARG A 174 8.17 2.89 10.40
N LYS A 175 8.69 2.85 11.64
CA LYS A 175 9.86 3.66 12.02
C LYS A 175 11.02 3.40 11.03
N GLY A 176 11.76 4.44 10.68
CA GLY A 176 12.83 4.35 9.68
C GLY A 176 12.34 4.11 8.24
N GLU A 177 11.07 4.38 7.94
CA GLU A 177 10.43 4.15 6.63
C GLU A 177 10.38 2.69 6.17
N GLU A 178 10.51 1.76 7.11
CA GLU A 178 10.38 0.33 6.83
C GLU A 178 9.00 -0.01 6.23
N SER A 179 9.00 -1.06 5.39
CA SER A 179 7.78 -1.56 4.76
C SER A 179 6.77 -2.05 5.79
N VAL A 180 5.50 -1.70 5.56
CA VAL A 180 4.37 -2.20 6.34
C VAL A 180 4.07 -3.69 6.09
N ALA A 181 4.68 -4.30 5.07
CA ALA A 181 4.52 -5.72 4.76
C ALA A 181 4.92 -6.61 5.96
N ASN A 182 6.02 -6.25 6.61
CA ASN A 182 6.54 -7.02 7.74
C ASN A 182 5.48 -7.07 8.84
N HIS A 183 5.19 -8.27 9.35
CA HIS A 183 4.17 -8.52 10.38
C HIS A 183 2.77 -7.95 10.06
N LEU A 184 2.43 -7.77 8.78
CA LEU A 184 1.12 -7.24 8.39
C LEU A 184 -0.04 -8.12 8.88
N SER A 185 0.14 -9.46 8.88
CA SER A 185 -0.84 -10.41 9.39
C SER A 185 -1.12 -10.24 10.88
N GLN A 186 -0.08 -10.02 11.69
CA GLN A 186 -0.22 -9.75 13.11
C GLN A 186 -0.92 -8.41 13.32
N TRP A 187 -0.45 -7.36 12.64
CA TRP A 187 -1.01 -6.02 12.76
C TRP A 187 -2.51 -5.98 12.44
N VAL A 188 -2.95 -6.60 11.32
CA VAL A 188 -4.37 -6.60 10.95
C VAL A 188 -5.22 -7.41 11.94
N SER A 189 -4.67 -8.50 12.48
CA SER A 189 -5.33 -9.32 13.51
C SER A 189 -5.52 -8.52 14.81
N ASP A 190 -4.52 -7.72 15.20
CA ASP A 190 -4.61 -6.84 16.36
C ASP A 190 -5.66 -5.75 16.16
N ARG A 191 -5.69 -5.11 14.97
CA ARG A 191 -6.72 -4.13 14.63
C ARG A 191 -8.12 -4.75 14.66
N GLU A 192 -8.29 -5.97 14.14
CA GLU A 192 -9.58 -6.67 14.19
C GLU A 192 -10.01 -7.01 15.63
N ASN A 193 -9.07 -7.40 16.50
CA ASN A 193 -9.32 -7.60 17.93
C ASN A 193 -9.81 -6.31 18.61
N GLU A 194 -9.26 -5.17 18.20
CA GLU A 194 -9.70 -3.82 18.58
C GLU A 194 -10.98 -3.33 17.87
N LYS A 195 -11.72 -4.23 17.22
CA LYS A 195 -13.00 -3.98 16.54
C LYS A 195 -12.90 -3.12 15.29
N TRP A 196 -11.75 -3.10 14.63
CA TRP A 196 -11.66 -2.53 13.29
C TRP A 196 -12.39 -3.43 12.28
N ARG A 197 -13.08 -2.80 11.32
CA ARG A 197 -13.75 -3.49 10.22
C ARG A 197 -12.75 -3.77 9.10
N VAL A 198 -12.36 -5.03 8.96
CA VAL A 198 -11.53 -5.48 7.85
C VAL A 198 -12.41 -6.05 6.74
N ILE A 199 -12.18 -5.61 5.50
CA ILE A 199 -12.85 -6.22 4.33
C ILE A 199 -12.08 -7.47 3.91
N TRP A 200 -12.57 -8.64 4.29
CA TRP A 200 -11.96 -9.92 3.90
C TRP A 200 -12.51 -10.42 2.56
N PRO A 201 -11.70 -11.17 1.78
CA PRO A 201 -12.19 -11.84 0.59
C PRO A 201 -13.18 -12.94 0.98
N VAL A 202 -14.12 -13.25 0.09
CA VAL A 202 -15.09 -14.32 0.27
C VAL A 202 -14.56 -15.57 -0.43
N ALA A 203 -14.57 -16.72 0.25
CA ALA A 203 -14.19 -17.98 -0.37
C ALA A 203 -15.29 -18.52 -1.30
N ASP A 204 -14.91 -18.94 -2.49
CA ASP A 204 -15.80 -19.61 -3.44
C ASP A 204 -15.87 -21.13 -3.16
N GLY A 205 -16.99 -21.74 -3.55
CA GLY A 205 -17.21 -23.19 -3.43
C GLY A 205 -18.60 -23.58 -2.95
N THR A 206 -18.83 -24.89 -2.82
CA THR A 206 -20.04 -25.43 -2.19
C THR A 206 -19.95 -25.33 -0.66
N LEU A 207 -21.09 -25.42 0.03
CA LEU A 207 -21.10 -25.36 1.51
C LEU A 207 -20.28 -26.50 2.14
N GLU A 208 -20.30 -27.68 1.51
CA GLU A 208 -19.59 -28.88 1.96
C GLU A 208 -18.07 -28.72 1.83
N GLU A 209 -17.60 -28.20 0.69
CA GLU A 209 -16.18 -27.87 0.47
C GLU A 209 -15.67 -26.84 1.49
N ILE A 210 -16.44 -25.78 1.70
CA ILE A 210 -16.08 -24.71 2.64
C ILE A 210 -16.00 -25.26 4.07
N ARG A 211 -16.97 -26.08 4.50
CA ARG A 211 -16.95 -26.72 5.82
C ARG A 211 -15.77 -27.67 6.00
N SER A 212 -15.45 -28.47 4.99
CA SER A 212 -14.30 -29.38 5.01
C SER A 212 -12.97 -28.62 5.20
N LYS A 213 -12.78 -27.52 4.47
CA LYS A 213 -11.59 -26.65 4.61
C LYS A 213 -11.52 -25.97 5.97
N ILE A 214 -12.65 -25.46 6.47
CA ILE A 214 -12.74 -24.83 7.80
C ILE A 214 -12.34 -25.79 8.91
N ASN A 215 -12.80 -27.04 8.84
CA ASN A 215 -12.44 -28.08 9.80
C ASN A 215 -10.93 -28.39 9.73
N THR A 216 -10.37 -28.50 8.53
CA THR A 216 -8.93 -28.72 8.33
C THR A 216 -8.08 -27.58 8.89
N LEU A 217 -8.55 -26.33 8.76
CA LEU A 217 -7.85 -25.15 9.24
C LEU A 217 -8.15 -24.81 10.72
N ASN A 218 -8.97 -25.61 11.40
CA ASN A 218 -9.45 -25.37 12.77
C ASN A 218 -10.01 -23.95 12.96
N VAL A 219 -10.74 -23.43 11.96
CA VAL A 219 -11.30 -22.08 12.01
C VAL A 219 -12.61 -22.12 12.78
N SER A 220 -12.66 -21.44 13.93
CA SER A 220 -13.92 -21.27 14.66
C SER A 220 -14.76 -20.18 14.02
N LEU A 221 -16.03 -20.47 13.74
CA LEU A 221 -17.03 -19.44 13.54
C LEU A 221 -17.27 -18.73 14.89
N GLY A 222 -17.41 -17.40 14.86
CA GLY A 222 -17.65 -16.64 16.09
C GLY A 222 -18.91 -17.14 16.80
N SER A 223 -18.83 -17.31 18.11
CA SER A 223 -19.89 -17.85 19.00
C SER A 223 -21.22 -17.08 18.98
N ARG A 224 -21.28 -15.94 18.29
CA ARG A 224 -22.48 -15.10 18.13
C ARG A 224 -23.43 -15.56 17.02
N LEU A 225 -23.00 -16.44 16.12
CA LEU A 225 -23.85 -16.93 15.03
C LEU A 225 -24.60 -18.20 15.44
N GLN A 226 -25.85 -18.04 15.88
CA GLN A 226 -26.70 -19.18 16.28
C GLN A 226 -27.05 -20.12 15.12
N LYS A 227 -27.08 -19.62 13.87
CA LYS A 227 -27.29 -20.39 12.63
C LYS A 227 -26.46 -19.79 11.50
N PRO A 228 -25.18 -20.16 11.36
CA PRO A 228 -24.31 -19.59 10.33
C PRO A 228 -24.78 -19.98 8.94
N LEU A 229 -24.92 -18.99 8.05
CA LEU A 229 -25.25 -19.17 6.64
C LEU A 229 -24.00 -19.52 5.83
N LYS A 230 -24.16 -20.02 4.61
CA LYS A 230 -23.03 -20.30 3.69
C LYS A 230 -22.09 -19.09 3.54
N ALA A 231 -22.64 -17.88 3.45
CA ALA A 231 -21.87 -16.65 3.35
C ALA A 231 -20.97 -16.42 4.57
N ASP A 232 -21.43 -16.75 5.78
CA ASP A 232 -20.63 -16.59 7.01
C ASP A 232 -19.44 -17.55 7.01
N TYR A 233 -19.66 -18.81 6.60
CA TYR A 233 -18.58 -19.78 6.41
C TYR A 233 -17.58 -19.30 5.35
N ALA A 234 -18.07 -18.79 4.21
CA ALA A 234 -17.23 -18.32 3.13
C ALA A 234 -16.34 -17.12 3.54
N ILE A 235 -16.88 -16.18 4.31
CA ILE A 235 -16.13 -15.04 4.86
C ILE A 235 -15.11 -15.52 5.89
N ALA A 236 -15.49 -16.42 6.81
CA ALA A 236 -14.59 -16.93 7.83
C ALA A 236 -13.41 -17.70 7.22
N LEU A 237 -13.68 -18.52 6.20
CA LEU A 237 -12.64 -19.23 5.45
C LEU A 237 -11.73 -18.25 4.70
N GLY A 238 -12.31 -17.30 3.95
CA GLY A 238 -11.53 -16.31 3.20
C GLY A 238 -10.64 -15.45 4.09
N ARG A 239 -11.13 -15.06 5.28
CA ARG A 239 -10.33 -14.42 6.34
C ARG A 239 -9.17 -15.31 6.79
N ALA A 240 -9.44 -16.55 7.15
CA ALA A 240 -8.41 -17.46 7.66
C ALA A 240 -7.33 -17.74 6.63
N GLU A 241 -7.72 -17.97 5.37
CA GLU A 241 -6.81 -18.13 4.25
C GLU A 241 -5.97 -16.87 4.01
N ALA A 242 -6.60 -15.69 4.05
CA ALA A 242 -5.91 -14.40 3.88
C ALA A 242 -4.89 -14.15 5.00
N ILE A 243 -5.26 -14.32 6.27
CA ILE A 243 -4.35 -14.12 7.40
C ILE A 243 -3.17 -15.07 7.32
N ARG A 244 -3.42 -16.36 7.04
CA ARG A 244 -2.35 -17.36 6.86
C ARG A 244 -1.44 -16.99 5.69
N HIS A 245 -2.00 -16.60 4.55
CA HIS A 245 -1.21 -16.21 3.39
C HIS A 245 -0.35 -14.98 3.67
N LEU A 246 -0.91 -13.96 4.30
CA LEU A 246 -0.17 -12.76 4.71
C LEU A 246 0.95 -13.10 5.70
N HIS A 247 0.67 -14.02 6.63
CA HIS A 247 1.69 -14.53 7.54
C HIS A 247 2.79 -15.24 6.76
N ASP A 248 2.48 -16.26 5.97
CA ASP A 248 3.50 -17.07 5.30
C ASP A 248 4.33 -16.28 4.28
N THR A 249 3.70 -15.30 3.61
CA THR A 249 4.34 -14.46 2.59
C THR A 249 5.20 -13.35 3.19
N PHE A 250 4.79 -12.76 4.32
CA PHE A 250 5.40 -11.53 4.86
C PHE A 250 5.91 -11.64 6.32
N SER A 251 5.92 -12.83 6.93
CA SER A 251 6.43 -13.07 8.30
C SER A 251 7.97 -13.11 8.41
N GLY A 252 8.71 -12.81 7.34
CA GLY A 252 10.15 -12.65 7.46
C GLY A 252 10.93 -13.96 7.57
N LYS A 253 10.65 -14.95 6.70
CA LYS A 253 11.79 -15.73 6.19
C LYS A 253 12.65 -14.76 5.40
N ALA A 254 13.69 -14.26 6.05
CA ALA A 254 14.67 -13.34 5.48
C ALA A 254 14.98 -13.75 4.04
N HIS A 255 14.48 -12.99 3.07
CA HIS A 255 15.17 -12.85 1.80
C HIS A 255 16.40 -11.98 2.08
N ASN A 256 17.38 -12.60 2.75
CA ASN A 256 18.77 -12.34 2.45
C ASN A 256 18.97 -12.83 1.02
N ASN A 257 18.63 -12.01 0.04
CA ASN A 257 19.15 -12.07 -1.31
C ASN A 257 18.95 -10.70 -1.96
N GLU A 258 20.07 -9.98 -2.04
CA GLU A 258 20.43 -9.10 -3.14
C GLU A 258 19.57 -7.83 -3.34
N ILE A 259 19.91 -6.79 -2.56
CA ILE A 259 20.30 -5.50 -3.17
C ILE A 259 21.66 -5.10 -2.57
N LEU A 260 22.66 -5.93 -2.85
CA LEU A 260 23.99 -5.45 -3.18
C LEU A 260 24.07 -5.52 -4.70
N MET A 261 24.39 -4.38 -5.32
CA MET A 261 24.55 -4.12 -6.76
C MET A 261 23.35 -3.48 -7.47
N GLY A 262 23.57 -2.23 -7.85
CA GLY A 262 22.70 -1.30 -8.55
C GLY A 262 23.20 0.12 -8.31
#